data_AF-A0A7Y1ZQE4-F1
#
_entry.id   AF-A0A7Y1ZQE4-F1
#
_cell.length_a   1.000
_cell.length_b   1.000
_cell.length_c   1.000
_cell.angle_alpha   90.00
_cell.angle_beta   90.00
_cell.angle_gamma   90.00
#
_symmetry.space_group_name_H-M   'P 1'
#
loop_
_entity.id
_entity.type
_entity.pdbx_description
1 polymer ?
#
loop_
_entity_poly.entity_id
_entity_poly.type
_entity_poly.pdbx_seq_one_letter_code
_entity_poly.pdbx_strand_id
1 'polypeptide(L)' 'MAKKQSFGDKVLRQKAEAKKMAKVIVSTKKENGQYSFQQKMVEAGDVQAVIKESKQ' A
#
# COMPACT_ATOMS: atom_id res chain seq x y z
N MET A 1 25.17 28.10 -19.90
CA MET A 1 25.09 26.97 -18.95
C MET A 1 23.83 27.14 -18.11
N ALA A 2 22.79 26.38 -18.38
CA ALA A 2 21.57 26.40 -17.57
C ALA A 2 21.93 25.90 -16.16
N LYS A 3 21.72 26.74 -15.13
CA LYS A 3 21.82 26.31 -13.73
C LYS A 3 20.91 25.10 -13.55
N LYS A 4 21.48 23.91 -13.37
CA LYS A 4 20.71 22.72 -12.97
C LYS A 4 19.93 23.11 -11.71
N GLN A 5 18.62 23.16 -11.83
CA GLN A 5 17.71 23.53 -10.77
C GLN A 5 17.65 22.37 -9.77
N SER A 6 18.58 22.34 -8.82
CA SER A 6 18.70 21.28 -7.78
C SER A 6 17.43 21.06 -6.95
N PHE A 7 16.48 21.98 -7.02
CA PHE A 7 15.16 21.87 -6.41
C PHE A 7 14.30 20.78 -7.09
N GLY A 8 14.34 20.66 -8.42
CA GLY A 8 13.59 19.65 -9.16
C GLY A 8 14.05 18.23 -8.84
N ASP A 9 15.36 18.02 -8.77
CA ASP A 9 15.95 16.71 -8.44
C ASP A 9 15.58 16.23 -7.03
N LYS A 10 15.54 17.12 -6.03
CA LYS A 10 15.15 16.77 -4.65
C LYS A 10 13.68 16.37 -4.57
N VAL A 11 12.80 17.09 -5.25
CA VAL A 11 11.35 16.80 -5.26
C VAL A 11 11.04 15.51 -6.02
N LEU A 12 11.75 15.25 -7.13
CA LEU A 12 11.61 14.01 -7.89
C LEU A 12 12.09 12.79 -7.08
N ARG A 13 13.19 12.92 -6.33
CA ARG A 13 13.65 11.87 -5.41
C ARG A 13 12.66 11.62 -4.28
N GLN A 14 12.15 12.67 -3.62
CA GLN A 14 11.12 12.51 -2.59
C GLN A 14 9.84 11.85 -3.12
N LYS A 15 9.41 12.16 -4.35
CA LYS A 15 8.27 11.49 -4.98
C LYS A 15 8.54 10.02 -5.33
N ALA A 16 9.78 9.70 -5.70
CA ALA A 16 10.19 8.31 -5.96
C ALA A 16 10.33 7.50 -4.66
N GLU A 17 10.78 8.14 -3.57
CA GLU A 17 10.94 7.53 -2.24
C GLU A 17 9.64 7.48 -1.43
N ALA A 18 8.60 8.20 -1.85
CA ALA A 18 7.28 8.12 -1.24
C ALA A 18 6.70 6.72 -1.48
N LYS A 19 6.88 5.85 -0.48
CA LYS A 19 6.31 4.50 -0.46
C LYS A 19 4.82 4.57 -0.74
N LYS A 20 4.40 3.99 -1.86
CA LYS A 20 2.99 3.88 -2.19
C LYS A 20 2.37 2.90 -1.21
N MET A 21 1.44 3.38 -0.40
CA MET A 21 0.71 2.54 0.56
C MET A 21 -0.64 2.14 -0.02
N ALA A 22 -1.09 0.94 0.34
CA ALA A 22 -2.40 0.41 -0.01
C ALA A 22 -3.12 -0.04 1.26
N LYS A 23 -4.41 0.29 1.36
CA LYS A 23 -5.29 -0.22 2.42
C LYS A 23 -5.95 -1.50 1.92
N VAL A 24 -5.67 -2.61 2.60
CA VAL A 24 -6.31 -3.90 2.34
C VAL A 24 -7.40 -4.12 3.37
N ILE A 25 -8.59 -4.50 2.90
CA ILE A 25 -9.73 -4.85 3.73
C ILE A 25 -10.13 -6.27 3.37
N VAL A 26 -10.05 -7.19 4.34
CA VAL A 26 -10.43 -8.59 4.18
C VAL A 26 -11.74 -8.80 4.94
N SER A 27 -12.72 -9.40 4.27
CA SER A 27 -13.98 -9.81 4.88
C SER A 27 -14.04 -11.33 4.99
N THR A 28 -14.38 -11.82 6.18
CA THR A 28 -14.57 -13.24 6.46
C THR A 28 -16.00 -13.46 6.93
N LYS A 29 -16.71 -14.37 6.25
CA LYS A 29 -18.06 -14.78 6.66
C LYS A 29 -17.94 -15.85 7.75
N LYS A 30 -18.59 -15.60 8.89
CA LYS A 30 -18.69 -16.54 10.01
C LYS A 30 -19.85 -17.52 9.79
N GLU A 31 -19.81 -18.65 10.48
CA GLU A 31 -20.86 -19.67 10.41
C GLU A 31 -22.24 -19.14 10.85
N ASN A 32 -22.25 -18.17 11.77
CA ASN A 32 -23.47 -17.49 12.23
C ASN A 32 -24.03 -16.45 11.22
N GLY A 33 -23.48 -16.37 10.01
CA GLY A 33 -23.92 -15.46 8.95
C GLY A 33 -23.41 -14.02 9.07
N GLN A 34 -22.69 -13.68 10.14
CA GLN A 34 -22.07 -12.35 10.30
C GLN A 34 -20.76 -12.25 9.52
N TYR A 35 -20.38 -11.02 9.15
CA TYR A 35 -19.10 -10.72 8.52
C TYR A 35 -18.14 -10.07 9.51
N SER A 36 -16.89 -10.50 9.50
CA SER A 36 -15.80 -9.83 10.20
C SER A 36 -14.88 -9.16 9.20
N PHE A 37 -14.41 -7.96 9.53
CA PHE A 37 -13.55 -7.17 8.66
C PHE A 37 -12.22 -6.93 9.35
N GLN A 38 -11.13 -7.23 8.65
CA GLN A 38 -9.78 -6.90 9.07
C GLN A 38 -9.19 -5.89 8.11
N GLN A 39 -8.57 -4.83 8.66
CA GLN A 39 -8.00 -3.75 7.87
C GLN A 39 -6.50 -3.65 8.17
N LYS A 40 -5.69 -3.58 7.12
CA LYS A 40 -4.23 -3.43 7.23
C LYS A 40 -3.73 -2.43 6.19
N MET A 41 -2.85 -1.53 6.61
CA MET A 41 -2.09 -0.67 5.68
C MET A 41 -0.78 -1.37 5.35
N VAL A 42 -0.52 -1.57 4.07
CA VAL A 42 0.68 -2.27 3.57
C VAL A 42 1.29 -1.50 2.42
N GLU A 43 2.54 -1.80 2.08
CA GLU A 43 3.15 -1.26 0.88
C GLU A 43 2.43 -1.81 -0.36
N ALA A 44 2.27 -1.00 -1.41
CA ALA A 44 1.48 -1.36 -2.57
C ALA A 44 2.01 -2.61 -3.30
N GLY A 45 3.31 -2.89 -3.20
CA GLY A 45 3.92 -4.11 -3.72
C GLY A 45 3.53 -5.39 -2.95
N ASP A 46 3.21 -5.27 -1.66
CA ASP A 46 2.96 -6.40 -0.77
C ASP A 46 1.49 -6.82 -0.71
N VAL A 47 0.59 -6.08 -1.37
CA VAL A 47 -0.85 -6.35 -1.39
C VAL A 47 -1.16 -7.79 -1.79
N GLN A 48 -0.47 -8.33 -2.79
CA GLN A 48 -0.69 -9.71 -3.23
C GLN A 48 -0.31 -10.75 -2.19
N ALA A 49 0.76 -10.52 -1.42
CA ALA A 49 1.18 -11.42 -0.35
C ALA A 49 0.13 -11.45 0.77
N VAL A 50 -0.39 -10.29 1.14
CA VAL A 50 -1.40 -10.13 2.19
C VAL A 50 -2.72 -10.80 1.80
N ILE A 51 -3.14 -10.66 0.53
CA ILE A 51 -4.35 -11.34 0.03
C ILE A 51 -4.18 -12.87 0.05
N LYS A 52 -2.99 -13.39 -0.29
CA LYS A 52 -2.71 -14.84 -0.25
C LYS A 52 -2.73 -15.38 1.18
N GLU A 53 -2.09 -14.68 2.12
CA GLU A 53 -2.10 -15.02 3.55
C GLU A 53 -3.52 -15.10 4.10
N SER A 54 -4.38 -14.15 3.70
CA SER A 54 -5.75 -14.05 4.20
C SER A 54 -6.74 -15.05 3.59
N LYS A 55 -6.31 -15.86 2.61
CA LYS A 55 -7.15 -16.86 1.93
C LYS A 55 -6.99 -18.27 2.52
N GLN A 56 -6.06 -18.45 3.47
CA GLN A 56 -5.89 -19.70 4.23
C GLN A 56 -6.85 -19.76 5.42
#